data_AF-A0A843K4R8-F1
#
_entry.id   AF-A0A843K4R8-F1
#
_cell.length_a   1.000
_cell.length_b   1.000
_cell.length_c   1.000
_cell.angle_alpha   90.00
_cell.angle_beta   90.00
_cell.angle_gamma   90.00
#
_symmetry.space_group_name_H-M   'P 1'
#
loop_
_entity.id
_entity.type
_entity.pdbx_description
1 polymer ?
#
loop_
_entity_poly.entity_id
_entity_poly.type
_entity_poly.pdbx_seq_one_letter_code
_entity_poly.pdbx_strand_id
1 'polypeptide(L)'
;MFTAREVSEMAIAIALSTVLSFIKVFQMPQGGSITAGSMIPIIYLALRNRPKVAITGAILYGLVQFMVEPFFVHPIQFLLDYPFAFGALGITTLIKKYPSVGASIGIVLRFICHFLSGFIFFGMYAPEGINPLYYSAIYNGSYLLPELIVTAIFIYILSKKKLIDVYK
;
A
#
# COMPACT_ATOMS: atom_id res chain seq x y z
N MET A 1 -14.53 7.18 19.55
CA MET A 1 -14.21 5.77 19.82
C MET A 1 -14.43 4.95 18.55
N PHE A 2 -13.73 3.82 18.38
CA PHE A 2 -14.05 2.84 17.32
C PHE A 2 -15.10 1.86 17.83
N THR A 3 -15.97 1.37 16.95
CA THR A 3 -16.91 0.29 17.30
C THR A 3 -16.24 -1.08 17.20
N ALA A 4 -16.80 -2.10 17.85
CA ALA A 4 -16.30 -3.47 17.74
C ALA A 4 -16.29 -3.97 16.28
N ARG A 5 -17.29 -3.57 15.48
CA ARG A 5 -17.36 -3.84 14.04
C ARG A 5 -16.19 -3.20 13.31
N GLU A 6 -15.92 -1.92 13.53
CA GLU A 6 -14.82 -1.19 12.86
C GLU A 6 -13.46 -1.82 13.19
N VAL A 7 -13.24 -2.21 14.45
CA VAL A 7 -12.01 -2.92 14.87
C VAL A 7 -11.88 -4.27 14.16
N SER A 8 -12.97 -5.03 14.09
CA SER A 8 -12.97 -6.35 13.43
C SER A 8 -12.70 -6.24 11.93
N GLU A 9 -13.31 -5.26 11.25
CA GLU A 9 -13.08 -5.02 9.82
C GLU A 9 -11.61 -4.61 9.55
N MET A 10 -11.01 -3.76 10.39
CA MET A 10 -9.58 -3.43 10.29
C MET A 10 -8.71 -4.68 10.49
N ALA A 11 -8.96 -5.47 11.52
CA ALA A 11 -8.18 -6.67 11.83
C ALA A 11 -8.23 -7.71 10.69
N ILE A 12 -9.41 -7.96 10.14
CA ILE A 12 -9.59 -8.90 9.01
C ILE A 12 -8.85 -8.39 7.77
N ALA A 13 -8.99 -7.10 7.45
CA ALA A 13 -8.31 -6.52 6.29
C ALA A 13 -6.78 -6.58 6.43
N ILE A 14 -6.25 -6.24 7.61
CA ILE A 14 -4.82 -6.32 7.92
C ILE A 14 -4.32 -7.76 7.82
N ALA A 15 -5.03 -8.72 8.42
CA ALA A 15 -4.64 -10.12 8.40
C ALA A 15 -4.62 -10.68 6.97
N LEU A 16 -5.67 -10.43 6.19
CA LEU A 16 -5.76 -10.89 4.81
C LEU A 16 -4.67 -10.25 3.94
N SER A 17 -4.45 -8.94 4.06
CA SER A 17 -3.37 -8.25 3.36
C SER A 17 -2.00 -8.79 3.71
N THR A 18 -1.76 -9.13 4.98
CA THR A 18 -0.50 -9.72 5.44
C THR A 18 -0.31 -11.13 4.88
N VAL A 19 -1.36 -11.96 4.83
CA VAL A 19 -1.26 -13.29 4.20
C VAL A 19 -0.95 -13.16 2.71
N LEU A 20 -1.62 -12.23 2.01
CA LEU A 20 -1.36 -11.97 0.60
C LEU A 20 0.03 -11.37 0.34
N SER A 21 0.62 -10.65 1.30
CA SER A 21 1.97 -10.11 1.17
C SER A 21 3.06 -11.19 1.19
N PHE A 22 2.78 -12.35 1.79
CA PHE A 22 3.68 -13.50 1.74
C PHE A 22 3.72 -14.19 0.38
N ILE A 23 2.65 -14.06 -0.41
CA ILE A 23 2.57 -14.65 -1.74
C ILE A 23 3.21 -13.66 -2.74
N LYS A 24 4.53 -13.70 -2.81
CA LYS A 24 5.34 -12.88 -3.72
C LYS A 24 5.43 -13.56 -5.08
N VAL A 25 4.85 -12.94 -6.11
CA VAL A 25 4.96 -13.37 -7.51
C VAL A 25 6.35 -13.04 -8.04
N PHE A 26 6.91 -11.92 -7.61
CA PHE A 26 8.26 -11.50 -7.94
C PHE A 26 8.84 -10.64 -6.81
N GLN A 27 10.13 -10.77 -6.53
CA GLN A 27 10.83 -10.00 -5.50
C GLN A 27 12.14 -9.44 -6.06
N MET A 28 12.36 -8.15 -5.81
CA MET A 28 13.55 -7.39 -6.17
C MET A 28 14.59 -7.44 -5.06
N PRO A 29 15.88 -7.19 -5.37
CA PRO A 29 16.97 -7.40 -4.42
C PRO A 29 16.88 -6.53 -3.15
N GLN A 30 16.32 -5.33 -3.24
CA GLN A 30 16.17 -4.38 -2.13
C GLN A 30 14.74 -4.38 -1.57
N GLY A 31 14.06 -5.54 -1.57
CA GLY A 31 12.77 -5.75 -0.90
C GLY A 31 11.50 -5.39 -1.70
N GLY A 32 11.62 -4.69 -2.82
CA GLY A 32 10.47 -4.37 -3.68
C GLY A 32 9.80 -5.64 -4.19
N SER A 33 8.49 -5.79 -4.04
CA SER A 33 7.81 -7.05 -4.34
C SER A 33 6.49 -6.84 -5.08
N ILE A 34 6.22 -7.71 -6.04
CA ILE A 34 4.91 -7.88 -6.66
C ILE A 34 4.24 -9.06 -5.95
N THR A 35 3.09 -8.80 -5.34
CA THR A 35 2.37 -9.71 -4.44
C THR A 35 1.09 -10.24 -5.11
N ALA A 36 0.40 -11.17 -4.45
CA ALA A 36 -0.93 -11.61 -4.85
C ALA A 36 -2.04 -10.56 -4.55
N GLY A 37 -1.74 -9.27 -4.74
CA GLY A 37 -2.68 -8.18 -4.50
C GLY A 37 -2.85 -7.81 -3.02
N SER A 38 -1.76 -7.76 -2.26
CA SER A 38 -1.77 -7.46 -0.82
C SER A 38 -2.40 -6.11 -0.45
N MET A 39 -2.43 -5.14 -1.38
CA MET A 39 -3.09 -3.85 -1.16
C MET A 39 -4.63 -3.90 -1.26
N ILE A 40 -5.18 -4.92 -1.91
CA ILE A 40 -6.62 -5.00 -2.23
C ILE A 40 -7.49 -5.01 -0.96
N PRO A 41 -7.22 -5.81 0.09
CA PRO A 41 -8.05 -5.80 1.30
C PRO A 41 -8.04 -4.46 2.05
N ILE A 42 -6.89 -3.77 2.14
CA ILE A 42 -6.81 -2.43 2.77
C ILE A 42 -7.57 -1.38 1.95
N ILE A 43 -7.44 -1.42 0.62
CA ILE A 43 -8.18 -0.50 -0.26
C ILE A 43 -9.69 -0.80 -0.19
N TYR A 44 -10.08 -2.07 -0.10
CA TYR A 44 -11.46 -2.47 0.11
C TYR A 44 -12.02 -1.96 1.45
N LEU A 45 -11.25 -2.08 2.54
CA LEU A 45 -11.56 -1.47 3.83
C LEU A 45 -11.78 0.04 3.68
N ALA A 46 -10.90 0.74 2.97
CA ALA A 46 -11.00 2.18 2.74
C ALA A 46 -12.24 2.60 1.96
N LEU A 47 -12.63 1.82 0.93
CA LEU A 47 -13.84 2.08 0.16
C LEU A 47 -15.11 1.91 1.01
N ARG A 48 -15.13 0.96 1.94
CA ARG A 48 -16.30 0.68 2.79
C ARG A 48 -16.46 1.63 3.95
N ASN A 49 -15.36 2.06 4.56
CA ASN A 49 -15.38 2.73 5.86
C ASN A 49 -15.08 4.23 5.80
N ARG A 50 -15.46 4.97 6.85
CA ARG A 50 -15.14 6.40 6.98
C ARG A 50 -13.62 6.64 7.10
N PRO A 51 -13.12 7.86 6.82
CA PRO A 51 -11.68 8.12 6.74
C PRO A 51 -10.88 7.70 7.97
N LYS A 52 -11.45 7.89 9.17
CA LYS A 52 -10.80 7.51 10.42
C LYS A 52 -10.45 6.01 10.49
N VAL A 53 -11.35 5.13 10.07
CA VAL A 53 -11.13 3.67 10.09
C VAL A 53 -10.19 3.26 8.96
N ALA A 54 -10.39 3.82 7.76
CA ALA A 54 -9.58 3.53 6.59
C ALA A 54 -8.10 3.86 6.81
N ILE A 55 -7.82 5.08 7.26
CA ILE A 55 -6.45 5.57 7.46
C ILE A 55 -5.79 4.86 8.64
N THR A 56 -6.51 4.69 9.77
CA THR A 56 -5.96 3.94 10.92
C THR A 56 -5.65 2.49 10.54
N GLY A 57 -6.57 1.79 9.88
CA GLY A 57 -6.33 0.40 9.46
C GLY A 57 -5.15 0.27 8.50
N ALA A 58 -4.99 1.22 7.57
CA ALA A 58 -3.88 1.23 6.62
C ALA A 58 -2.52 1.56 7.28
N ILE A 59 -2.49 2.47 8.26
CA ILE A 59 -1.28 2.74 9.07
C ILE A 59 -0.91 1.52 9.89
N LEU A 60 -1.89 0.88 10.56
CA LEU A 60 -1.67 -0.34 11.33
C LEU A 60 -1.15 -1.47 10.44
N TYR A 61 -1.66 -1.61 9.21
CA TYR A 61 -1.10 -2.54 8.24
C TYR A 61 0.38 -2.27 7.96
N GLY A 62 0.77 -1.01 7.76
CA GLY A 62 2.18 -0.66 7.60
C GLY A 62 3.06 -1.04 8.80
N LEU A 63 2.54 -0.88 10.02
CA LEU A 63 3.25 -1.34 11.24
C LEU A 63 3.36 -2.87 11.29
N VAL A 64 2.32 -3.60 10.89
CA VAL A 64 2.39 -5.07 10.79
C VAL A 64 3.41 -5.50 9.75
N GLN A 65 3.47 -4.83 8.59
CA GLN A 65 4.48 -5.10 7.56
C GLN A 65 5.90 -4.87 8.07
N PHE A 66 6.12 -3.83 8.89
CA PHE A 66 7.40 -3.63 9.57
C PHE A 66 7.73 -4.77 10.56
N MET A 67 6.75 -5.28 11.30
CA MET A 67 6.99 -6.40 12.23
C MET A 67 7.32 -7.70 11.50
N VAL A 68 6.76 -7.91 10.31
CA VAL A 68 6.92 -9.14 9.52
C VAL A 68 8.24 -9.14 8.75
N GLU A 69 8.56 -8.06 8.04
CA GLU A 69 9.83 -7.90 7.31
C GLU A 69 10.51 -6.59 7.75
N PRO A 70 11.13 -6.59 8.95
CA PRO A 70 11.71 -5.38 9.53
C PRO A 70 12.96 -4.95 8.78
N PHE A 71 12.95 -3.71 8.31
CA PHE A 71 14.12 -3.04 7.76
C PHE A 71 14.17 -1.60 8.25
N PHE A 72 15.09 -1.31 9.16
CA PHE A 72 15.20 -0.03 9.85
C PHE A 72 16.58 0.56 9.65
N VAL A 73 16.64 1.74 9.03
CA VAL A 73 17.89 2.51 8.85
C VAL A 73 17.79 3.88 9.53
N HIS A 74 16.64 4.52 9.45
CA HIS A 74 16.44 5.86 9.99
C HIS A 74 14.96 6.09 10.36
N PRO A 75 14.62 6.88 11.39
CA PRO A 75 13.22 7.15 11.75
C PRO A 75 12.36 7.69 10.60
N ILE A 76 12.91 8.59 9.78
CA ILE A 76 12.19 9.14 8.61
C ILE A 76 12.00 8.06 7.53
N GLN A 77 13.01 7.21 7.30
CA GLN A 77 12.90 6.06 6.39
C GLN A 77 11.78 5.13 6.85
N PHE A 78 11.75 4.78 8.14
CA PHE A 78 10.69 3.96 8.73
C PHE A 78 9.30 4.56 8.48
N LEU A 79 9.12 5.86 8.74
CA LEU A 79 7.84 6.52 8.49
C LEU A 79 7.44 6.46 7.02
N LEU A 80 8.38 6.71 6.11
CA LEU A 80 8.14 6.69 4.66
C LEU A 80 7.87 5.28 4.13
N ASP A 81 8.58 4.25 4.58
CA ASP A 81 8.42 2.90 4.04
C ASP A 81 7.30 2.10 4.71
N TYR A 82 6.86 2.50 5.89
CA TYR A 82 5.83 1.79 6.65
C TYR A 82 4.60 2.67 6.90
N PRO A 83 4.38 3.33 8.06
CA PRO A 83 3.14 4.06 8.35
C PRO A 83 2.60 4.95 7.24
N PHE A 84 3.44 5.77 6.59
CA PHE A 84 2.97 6.73 5.58
C PHE A 84 2.75 6.08 4.22
N ALA A 85 3.67 5.22 3.77
CA ALA A 85 3.49 4.45 2.53
C ALA A 85 2.18 3.64 2.56
N PHE A 86 1.93 2.88 3.63
CA PHE A 86 0.71 2.08 3.71
C PHE A 86 -0.50 2.93 4.11
N GLY A 87 -0.36 3.92 4.99
CA GLY A 87 -1.41 4.86 5.35
C GLY A 87 -1.98 5.62 4.16
N ALA A 88 -1.17 5.89 3.13
CA ALA A 88 -1.59 6.49 1.87
C ALA A 88 -2.67 5.68 1.15
N LEU A 89 -2.68 4.35 1.27
CA LEU A 89 -3.74 3.50 0.73
C LEU A 89 -5.11 3.82 1.35
N GLY A 90 -5.12 4.28 2.60
CA GLY A 90 -6.33 4.71 3.30
C GLY A 90 -6.99 5.94 2.67
N ILE A 91 -6.24 6.78 1.93
CA ILE A 91 -6.76 7.99 1.26
C ILE A 91 -7.82 7.67 0.19
N THR A 92 -7.86 6.43 -0.31
CA THR A 92 -8.92 5.95 -1.20
C THR A 92 -10.32 6.23 -0.66
N THR A 93 -10.51 6.24 0.66
CA THR A 93 -11.77 6.59 1.33
C THR A 93 -12.34 7.96 0.96
N LEU A 94 -11.52 8.89 0.46
CA LEU A 94 -11.97 10.24 0.09
C LEU A 94 -12.61 10.29 -1.31
N ILE A 95 -12.37 9.27 -2.14
CA ILE A 95 -12.77 9.25 -3.57
C ILE A 95 -13.60 7.99 -3.86
N LYS A 96 -14.52 7.66 -2.96
CA LYS A 96 -15.37 6.45 -3.07
C LYS A 96 -16.27 6.43 -4.30
N LYS A 97 -16.63 7.61 -4.84
CA LYS A 97 -17.43 7.75 -6.06
C LYS A 97 -16.72 7.15 -7.28
N TYR A 98 -15.38 7.15 -7.28
CA TYR A 98 -14.56 6.59 -8.34
C TYR A 98 -13.54 5.60 -7.74
N PRO A 99 -13.96 4.38 -7.34
CA PRO A 99 -13.14 3.47 -6.54
C PRO A 99 -11.74 3.20 -7.12
N SER A 100 -11.66 2.90 -8.42
CA SER A 100 -10.37 2.65 -9.08
C SER A 100 -9.47 3.89 -9.10
N VAL A 101 -10.04 5.09 -9.24
CA VAL A 101 -9.26 6.35 -9.21
C VAL A 101 -8.74 6.59 -7.78
N GLY A 102 -9.59 6.41 -6.77
CA GLY A 102 -9.19 6.51 -5.37
C GLY A 102 -8.11 5.50 -4.98
N ALA A 103 -8.20 4.26 -5.49
CA ALA A 103 -7.18 3.23 -5.32
C ALA A 103 -5.85 3.65 -5.96
N SER A 104 -5.88 4.07 -7.23
CA SER A 104 -4.68 4.54 -7.94
C SER A 104 -4.01 5.72 -7.24
N ILE A 105 -4.77 6.69 -6.73
CA ILE A 105 -4.22 7.83 -5.98
C ILE A 105 -3.51 7.36 -4.71
N GLY A 106 -4.12 6.45 -3.94
CA GLY A 106 -3.47 5.88 -2.74
C GLY A 106 -2.16 5.17 -3.06
N ILE A 107 -2.10 4.43 -4.16
CA ILE A 107 -0.89 3.70 -4.59
C ILE A 107 0.18 4.65 -5.13
N VAL A 108 -0.21 5.71 -5.85
CA VAL A 108 0.72 6.76 -6.28
C VAL A 108 1.33 7.51 -5.10
N LEU A 109 0.52 7.82 -4.07
CA LEU A 109 1.04 8.42 -2.84
C LEU A 109 2.00 7.46 -2.10
N ARG A 110 1.68 6.16 -2.06
CA ARG A 110 2.61 5.12 -1.58
C ARG A 110 3.92 5.10 -2.37
N PHE A 111 3.85 5.18 -3.69
CA PHE A 111 5.04 5.29 -4.55
C PHE A 111 5.86 6.52 -4.21
N ILE A 112 5.24 7.69 -4.01
CA ILE A 112 5.96 8.91 -3.62
C ILE A 112 6.72 8.68 -2.31
N CYS A 113 6.12 8.03 -1.31
CA CYS A 113 6.80 7.71 -0.06
C CYS A 113 8.04 6.82 -0.28
N HIS A 114 7.89 5.70 -1.00
CA HIS A 114 9.01 4.79 -1.27
C HIS A 114 10.06 5.40 -2.21
N PHE A 115 9.65 6.24 -3.16
CA PHE A 115 10.56 7.00 -4.01
C PHE A 115 11.43 7.96 -3.19
N LEU A 116 10.82 8.73 -2.28
CA LEU A 116 11.54 9.63 -1.39
C LEU A 116 12.47 8.86 -0.45
N SER A 117 12.00 7.75 0.13
CA SER A 117 12.84 6.87 0.96
C SER A 117 14.03 6.33 0.16
N GLY A 118 13.76 5.80 -1.03
CA GLY A 118 14.75 5.27 -1.97
C GLY A 118 15.83 6.28 -2.35
N PHE A 119 15.41 7.52 -2.64
CA PHE A 119 16.31 8.59 -3.03
C PHE A 119 17.19 9.05 -1.85
N ILE A 120 16.59 9.22 -0.66
CA ILE A 120 17.28 9.79 0.50
C ILE A 120 18.20 8.76 1.19
N PHE A 121 17.76 7.50 1.33
CA PHE A 121 18.44 6.50 2.17
C PHE A 121 19.07 5.37 1.38
N PHE A 122 18.65 5.14 0.13
CA PHE A 122 19.06 3.98 -0.66
C PHE A 122 19.77 4.35 -1.97
N GLY A 123 20.12 5.62 -2.15
CA GLY A 123 20.85 6.10 -3.32
C GLY A 123 22.22 5.44 -3.52
N MET A 124 22.81 4.91 -2.45
CA MET A 124 24.06 4.14 -2.49
C MET A 124 23.97 2.84 -3.30
N TYR A 125 22.77 2.33 -3.59
CA TYR A 125 22.57 1.17 -4.46
C TYR A 125 22.47 1.52 -5.95
N ALA A 126 22.50 2.82 -6.30
CA ALA A 126 22.52 3.23 -7.69
C ALA A 126 23.84 2.80 -8.36
N PRO A 127 23.80 2.18 -9.57
CA PRO A 127 25.00 1.86 -10.32
C PRO A 127 25.86 3.09 -10.64
N GLU A 128 27.15 2.88 -10.88
CA GLU A 128 28.06 3.96 -11.26
C GLU A 128 27.54 4.74 -12.48
N GLY A 129 27.53 6.08 -12.36
CA GLY A 129 27.02 6.97 -13.40
C GLY A 129 25.49 7.14 -13.45
N ILE A 130 24.71 6.42 -12.64
CA ILE A 130 23.26 6.59 -12.55
C ILE A 130 22.90 7.55 -11.41
N ASN A 131 22.11 8.59 -11.71
CA ASN A 131 21.60 9.50 -10.67
C ASN A 131 20.66 8.75 -9.71
N PRO A 132 20.89 8.82 -8.37
CA PRO A 132 20.05 8.18 -7.36
C PRO A 132 18.55 8.47 -7.48
N LEU A 133 18.19 9.66 -7.97
CA LEU A 133 16.80 10.06 -8.19
C LEU A 133 16.14 9.17 -9.26
N TYR A 134 16.80 8.97 -10.42
CA TYR A 134 16.28 8.08 -11.46
C TYR A 134 16.28 6.63 -11.00
N TYR A 135 17.33 6.20 -10.32
CA TYR A 135 17.41 4.85 -9.76
C TYR A 135 16.23 4.55 -8.83
N SER A 136 15.96 5.45 -7.87
CA SER A 136 14.83 5.28 -6.94
C SER A 136 13.47 5.26 -7.65
N ALA A 137 13.26 6.14 -8.63
CA ALA A 137 12.00 6.20 -9.37
C ALA A 137 11.75 4.91 -10.17
N ILE A 138 12.78 4.42 -10.87
CA ILE A 138 12.70 3.20 -11.69
C ILE A 138 12.52 1.98 -10.79
N TYR A 139 13.35 1.86 -9.74
CA TYR A 139 13.28 0.74 -8.82
C TYR A 139 11.89 0.62 -8.16
N ASN A 140 11.40 1.70 -7.54
CA ASN A 140 10.10 1.68 -6.89
C ASN A 140 8.94 1.56 -7.87
N GLY A 141 9.05 2.20 -9.03
CA GLY A 141 8.02 2.16 -10.07
C GLY A 141 7.88 0.76 -10.67
N SER A 142 8.98 0.03 -10.81
CA SER A 142 8.99 -1.27 -11.47
C SER A 142 8.19 -2.37 -10.75
N TYR A 143 8.08 -2.33 -9.42
CA TYR A 143 7.21 -3.25 -8.67
C TYR A 143 5.84 -2.65 -8.31
N LEU A 144 5.75 -1.33 -8.08
CA LEU A 144 4.47 -0.69 -7.75
C LEU A 144 3.54 -0.50 -8.94
N LEU A 145 4.07 -0.36 -10.16
CA LEU A 145 3.22 -0.22 -11.34
C LEU A 145 2.42 -1.49 -11.64
N PRO A 146 3.00 -2.71 -11.64
CA PRO A 146 2.23 -3.95 -11.74
C PRO A 146 1.19 -4.10 -10.62
N GLU A 147 1.58 -3.81 -9.37
CA GLU A 147 0.69 -3.82 -8.20
C GLU A 147 -0.49 -2.84 -8.38
N LEU A 148 -0.25 -1.65 -8.93
CA LEU A 148 -1.27 -0.66 -9.27
C LEU A 148 -2.24 -1.20 -10.31
N ILE A 149 -1.74 -1.78 -11.40
CA ILE A 149 -2.58 -2.32 -12.48
C ILE A 149 -3.48 -3.42 -11.94
N VAL A 150 -2.91 -4.41 -11.25
CA VAL A 150 -3.67 -5.54 -10.67
C VAL A 150 -4.74 -5.02 -9.71
N THR A 151 -4.36 -4.13 -8.79
CA THR A 151 -5.29 -3.57 -7.81
C THR A 151 -6.40 -2.77 -8.49
N ALA A 152 -6.08 -1.88 -9.45
CA ALA A 152 -7.06 -1.06 -10.14
C ALA A 152 -8.09 -1.89 -10.91
N ILE A 153 -7.65 -2.99 -11.56
CA ILE A 153 -8.51 -3.95 -12.25
C ILE A 153 -9.43 -4.67 -11.26
N PHE A 154 -8.89 -5.19 -10.15
CA PHE A 154 -9.69 -5.87 -9.14
C PHE A 154 -10.75 -4.94 -8.53
N ILE A 155 -10.37 -3.73 -8.14
CA ILE A 155 -11.30 -2.74 -7.60
C ILE A 155 -12.36 -2.35 -8.64
N TYR A 156 -11.98 -2.26 -9.92
CA TYR A 156 -12.95 -2.02 -11.01
C TYR A 156 -13.98 -3.16 -11.10
N ILE A 157 -13.54 -4.42 -11.06
CA ILE A 157 -14.43 -5.59 -11.08
C ILE A 157 -15.37 -5.58 -9.87
N LEU A 158 -14.84 -5.38 -8.65
CA LEU A 158 -15.64 -5.30 -7.43
C LEU A 158 -16.69 -4.19 -7.51
N SER A 159 -16.31 -3.02 -8.03
CA SER A 159 -17.22 -1.89 -8.22
C SER A 159 -18.31 -2.21 -9.25
N LYS A 160 -17.96 -2.75 -10.42
CA LYS A 160 -18.92 -3.11 -11.48
C LYS A 160 -19.90 -4.20 -11.05
N LYS A 161 -19.45 -5.16 -10.24
CA LYS A 161 -20.28 -6.23 -9.69
C LYS A 161 -21.04 -5.79 -8.42
N LYS A 162 -20.92 -4.53 -8.00
CA LYS A 162 -21.51 -3.96 -6.78
C LYS A 162 -21.11 -4.70 -5.50
N LEU A 163 -19.95 -5.36 -5.50
CA LEU A 163 -19.43 -6.19 -4.40
C LEU A 163 -18.84 -5.40 -3.22
N ILE A 164 -18.63 -4.09 -3.41
CA ILE A 164 -18.09 -3.21 -2.35
C ILE A 164 -19.10 -3.06 -1.21
N ASP A 165 -20.40 -3.04 -1.50
CA ASP A 165 -21.45 -2.69 -0.53
C ASP A 165 -22.46 -3.83 -0.27
N VAL A 166 -22.20 -5.07 -0.72
CA VAL A 166 -23.16 -6.20 -0.63
C VAL A 166 -23.67 -6.49 0.78
N TYR A 167 -22.89 -6.15 1.80
CA TYR A 167 -23.18 -6.43 3.21
C TYR A 167 -23.12 -5.16 4.08
N LYS A 168 -23.48 -4.00 3.52
CA LYS A 168 -23.73 -2.79 4.32
C LYS A 168 -25.14 -2.83 4.88
#